data_AF-A0A6B8VIR4-F1
#
_entry.id   AF-A0A6B8VIR4-F1
#
_cell.length_a   1.000
_cell.length_b   1.000
_cell.length_c   1.000
_cell.angle_alpha   90.00
_cell.angle_beta   90.00
_cell.angle_gamma   90.00
#
_symmetry.space_group_name_H-M   'P 1'
#
loop_
_entity.id
_entity.type
_entity.pdbx_description
1 polymer ?
#
loop_
_entity_poly.entity_id
_entity_poly.type
_entity_poly.pdbx_seq_one_letter_code
_entity_poly.pdbx_strand_id
1 'polypeptide(L)'
;MGTTGHGPRGVHRPALPTTDRPRFADRLRFFFFGPNGSPLDHGLNRINERLGLYVDQQPEAARAAAYNIRVDATERMSRNIYYAPDMDGQAEPGEVVWIWAPSDGPECPPRERAMLVVGRDRHTIIGLLISPNPRHAGAESWLEIGAGEWDPAGRQCWVRLDRVLEVSEQGVRRQGALFPQRRFDRIATRLRNHYHWG
;
A
#
# COMPACT_ATOMS: atom_id res chain seq x y z
N MET A 1 70.92 -10.39 -7.82
CA MET A 1 70.79 -8.93 -8.06
C MET A 1 70.23 -8.75 -9.46
N GLY A 2 68.93 -8.44 -9.55
CA GLY A 2 68.14 -8.48 -10.78
C GLY A 2 68.31 -7.22 -11.64
N THR A 3 68.31 -7.45 -12.94
CA THR A 3 68.47 -6.50 -14.05
C THR A 3 67.16 -5.75 -14.34
N THR A 4 67.27 -4.44 -14.58
CA THR A 4 66.18 -3.54 -15.00
C THR A 4 65.89 -3.67 -16.49
N GLY A 5 64.66 -4.10 -16.82
CA GLY A 5 64.12 -4.12 -18.19
C GLY A 5 63.20 -2.92 -18.43
N HIS A 6 63.48 -2.17 -19.50
CA HIS A 6 62.73 -1.02 -19.98
C HIS A 6 61.63 -1.51 -20.97
N GLY A 7 60.36 -1.23 -20.68
CA GLY A 7 59.20 -1.55 -21.52
C GLY A 7 58.41 -0.30 -21.95
N PRO A 8 57.67 -0.32 -23.07
CA PRO A 8 57.38 0.88 -23.86
C PRO A 8 56.03 1.56 -23.57
N ARG A 9 55.97 2.81 -24.04
CA ARG A 9 54.88 3.79 -23.98
C ARG A 9 53.49 3.23 -24.32
N GLY A 10 52.58 3.27 -23.34
CA GLY A 10 51.15 3.08 -23.53
C GLY A 10 50.46 4.40 -23.94
N VAL A 11 49.65 4.32 -24.98
CA VAL A 11 48.85 5.39 -25.58
C VAL A 11 47.75 5.84 -24.61
N HIS A 12 47.67 7.15 -24.34
CA HIS A 12 46.60 7.77 -23.55
C HIS A 12 45.26 7.58 -24.27
N ARG A 13 44.38 6.76 -23.68
CA ARG A 13 42.97 6.64 -24.08
C ARG A 13 42.15 7.57 -23.17
N PRO A 14 41.41 8.56 -23.70
CA PRO A 14 40.56 9.39 -22.83
C PRO A 14 39.43 8.53 -22.26
N ALA A 15 39.24 8.60 -20.93
CA ALA A 15 38.12 7.98 -20.26
C ALA A 15 36.82 8.64 -20.74
N LEU A 16 35.86 7.83 -21.20
CA LEU A 16 34.51 8.29 -21.51
C LEU A 16 33.83 8.75 -20.20
N PRO A 17 33.03 9.83 -20.22
CA PRO A 17 32.29 10.26 -19.05
C PRO A 17 31.30 9.16 -18.66
N THR A 18 31.40 8.66 -17.42
CA THR A 18 30.38 7.83 -16.80
C THR A 18 29.08 8.63 -16.74
N THR A 19 28.14 8.30 -17.62
CA THR A 19 26.76 8.77 -17.51
C THR A 19 26.16 8.18 -16.25
N ASP A 20 26.07 9.01 -15.21
CA ASP A 20 25.29 8.71 -14.02
C ASP A 20 23.82 8.58 -14.45
N ARG A 21 23.31 7.35 -14.45
CA ARG A 21 21.92 7.08 -14.80
C ARG A 21 21.05 7.58 -13.64
N PRO A 22 20.11 8.51 -13.86
CA PRO A 22 19.23 8.97 -12.79
C PRO A 22 18.39 7.79 -12.28
N ARG A 23 18.45 7.54 -10.97
CA ARG A 23 17.61 6.53 -10.30
C ARG A 23 16.15 6.95 -10.46
N PHE A 24 15.37 6.13 -11.16
CA PHE A 24 13.94 6.35 -11.42
C PHE A 24 13.10 6.55 -10.13
N ALA A 25 13.62 6.07 -8.99
CA ALA A 25 13.02 6.18 -7.66
C ALA A 25 12.98 7.61 -7.08
N ASP A 26 13.81 8.54 -7.57
CA ASP A 26 13.89 9.89 -6.97
C ASP A 26 12.91 10.90 -7.60
N ARG A 27 12.19 10.52 -8.67
CA ARG A 27 11.19 11.41 -9.33
C ARG A 27 9.73 11.16 -8.91
N LEU A 28 9.45 10.11 -8.14
CA LEU A 28 8.09 9.77 -7.68
C LEU A 28 7.79 10.23 -6.24
N ARG A 29 8.80 10.69 -5.49
CA ARG A 29 8.65 11.10 -4.09
C ARG A 29 7.92 12.43 -3.85
N PHE A 30 7.68 13.22 -4.89
CA PHE A 30 7.21 14.60 -4.73
C PHE A 30 5.69 14.81 -4.85
N PHE A 31 4.90 13.78 -5.16
CA PHE A 31 3.53 14.02 -5.65
C PHE A 31 2.37 13.67 -4.70
N PHE A 32 2.53 12.91 -3.59
CA PHE A 32 1.33 12.34 -2.93
C PHE A 32 1.28 12.27 -1.39
N PHE A 33 2.20 12.90 -0.65
CA PHE A 33 2.10 12.94 0.82
C PHE A 33 2.12 14.38 1.34
N GLY A 34 0.94 14.98 1.54
CA GLY A 34 0.74 16.26 2.24
C GLY A 34 -0.23 17.21 1.54
N PRO A 35 -0.99 18.03 2.28
CA PRO A 35 -2.07 18.86 1.73
C PRO A 35 -1.46 19.99 0.91
N ASN A 36 -1.48 19.86 -0.41
CA ASN A 36 -1.52 20.94 -1.40
C ASN A 36 -1.66 20.29 -2.79
N GLY A 37 -2.77 20.57 -3.47
CA GLY A 37 -3.13 19.96 -4.75
C GLY A 37 -2.11 20.21 -5.86
N SER A 38 -2.11 19.34 -6.87
CA SER A 38 -1.29 19.52 -8.06
C SER A 38 -1.72 20.78 -8.83
N PRO A 39 -0.85 21.39 -9.66
CA PRO A 39 -1.20 22.54 -10.49
C PRO A 39 -2.41 22.32 -11.42
N LEU A 40 -2.67 21.06 -11.79
CA LEU A 40 -3.83 20.63 -12.56
C LEU A 40 -5.10 20.62 -11.71
N ASP A 41 -5.00 20.20 -10.45
CA ASP A 41 -6.11 20.27 -9.48
C ASP A 41 -6.52 21.72 -9.25
N HIS A 42 -5.57 22.65 -9.15
CA HIS A 42 -5.84 24.09 -9.06
C HIS A 42 -6.48 24.66 -10.35
N GLY A 43 -6.22 24.06 -11.50
CA GLY A 43 -6.86 24.42 -12.78
C GLY A 43 -8.31 23.94 -12.84
N LEU A 44 -8.53 22.67 -12.49
CA LEU A 44 -9.86 22.05 -12.44
C LEU A 44 -10.74 22.71 -11.37
N ASN A 45 -10.17 23.06 -10.22
CA ASN A 45 -10.85 23.79 -9.15
C ASN A 45 -11.40 25.14 -9.64
N ARG A 46 -10.61 25.93 -10.38
CA ARG A 46 -11.09 27.21 -10.94
C ARG A 46 -12.21 27.05 -11.97
N ILE A 47 -12.26 25.92 -12.67
CA ILE A 47 -13.33 25.61 -13.62
C ILE A 47 -14.60 25.18 -12.86
N ASN A 48 -14.46 24.32 -11.85
CA ASN A 48 -15.55 23.86 -11.00
C ASN A 48 -16.18 25.00 -10.16
N GLU A 49 -15.37 25.95 -9.68
CA GLU A 49 -15.83 27.19 -9.00
C GLU A 49 -16.73 28.02 -9.92
N ARG A 50 -16.34 28.16 -11.19
CA ARG A 50 -17.10 28.92 -12.18
C ARG A 50 -18.37 28.22 -12.65
N LEU A 51 -18.43 26.89 -12.52
CA LEU A 51 -19.57 26.06 -12.87
C LEU A 51 -20.51 25.80 -11.66
N GLY A 52 -20.18 26.28 -10.47
CA GLY A 52 -21.01 26.09 -9.27
C GLY A 52 -21.04 24.65 -8.75
N LEU A 53 -20.03 23.84 -9.06
CA LEU A 53 -20.01 22.40 -8.75
C LEU A 53 -19.35 22.06 -7.39
N TYR A 54 -19.03 23.07 -6.57
CA TYR A 54 -18.43 22.87 -5.25
C TYR A 54 -19.47 22.54 -4.18
N VAL A 55 -19.77 21.24 -4.05
CA VAL A 55 -20.03 20.68 -2.73
C VAL A 55 -18.72 19.99 -2.33
N ASP A 56 -18.22 20.26 -1.12
CA ASP A 56 -17.10 19.52 -0.54
C ASP A 56 -17.55 18.07 -0.28
N GLN A 57 -17.62 17.27 -1.35
CA GLN A 57 -18.15 15.91 -1.33
C GLN A 57 -17.10 14.91 -0.83
N GLN A 58 -15.83 15.29 -0.75
CA GLN A 58 -14.75 14.38 -0.39
C GLN A 58 -14.81 13.87 1.07
N PRO A 59 -15.16 14.70 2.08
CA PRO A 59 -15.44 14.24 3.43
C PRO A 59 -16.69 13.35 3.51
N GLU A 60 -17.73 13.66 2.74
CA GLU A 60 -18.98 12.91 2.74
C GLU A 60 -18.84 11.55 2.05
N ALA A 61 -18.16 11.51 0.89
CA ALA A 61 -17.81 10.28 0.19
C ALA A 61 -16.84 9.41 1.00
N ALA A 62 -15.85 10.00 1.66
CA ALA A 62 -14.95 9.27 2.57
C ALA A 62 -15.70 8.70 3.79
N ARG A 63 -16.64 9.45 4.35
CA ARG A 63 -17.54 8.97 5.42
C ARG A 63 -18.42 7.84 4.91
N ALA A 64 -19.08 8.01 3.77
CA ALA A 64 -19.94 6.99 3.16
C ALA A 64 -19.16 5.71 2.85
N ALA A 65 -17.93 5.83 2.32
CA ALA A 65 -17.04 4.69 2.11
C ALA A 65 -16.70 3.99 3.43
N ALA A 66 -16.34 4.76 4.47
CA ALA A 66 -16.03 4.21 5.80
C ALA A 66 -17.22 3.50 6.46
N TYR A 67 -18.44 4.01 6.27
CA TYR A 67 -19.67 3.39 6.77
C TYR A 67 -20.06 2.12 6.02
N ASN A 68 -19.58 1.93 4.78
CA ASN A 68 -19.90 0.77 3.96
C ASN A 68 -18.88 -0.38 4.07
N ILE A 69 -17.92 -0.29 4.99
CA ILE A 69 -16.99 -1.38 5.28
C ILE A 69 -17.69 -2.42 6.15
N ARG A 70 -17.77 -3.66 5.67
CA ARG A 70 -18.21 -4.80 6.48
C ARG A 70 -17.01 -5.44 7.16
N VAL A 71 -17.19 -5.81 8.41
CA VAL A 71 -16.17 -6.47 9.22
C VAL A 71 -16.72 -7.78 9.72
N ASP A 72 -16.11 -8.87 9.29
CA ASP A 72 -16.53 -10.23 9.66
C ASP A 72 -15.41 -10.99 10.36
N ALA A 73 -15.79 -12.04 11.08
CA ALA A 73 -14.83 -12.98 11.64
C ALA A 73 -14.15 -13.74 10.48
N THR A 74 -12.83 -13.85 10.53
CA THR A 74 -12.04 -14.45 9.44
C THR A 74 -12.48 -15.86 9.07
N GLU A 75 -12.89 -16.68 10.05
CA GLU A 75 -13.37 -18.06 9.80
C GLU A 75 -14.65 -18.11 8.97
N ARG A 76 -15.56 -17.14 9.16
CA ARG A 76 -16.81 -17.04 8.38
C ARG A 76 -16.53 -16.65 6.94
N MET A 77 -15.35 -16.09 6.69
CA MET A 77 -14.89 -15.61 5.40
C MET A 77 -13.88 -16.56 4.76
N SER A 78 -13.78 -17.82 5.22
CA SER A 78 -12.87 -18.80 4.61
C SER A 78 -13.10 -18.96 3.10
N ARG A 79 -12.00 -19.01 2.36
CA ARG A 79 -11.89 -19.17 0.91
C ARG A 79 -10.46 -19.53 0.51
N ASN A 80 -10.25 -19.83 -0.77
CA ASN A 80 -8.91 -20.01 -1.32
C ASN A 80 -8.11 -18.71 -1.18
N ILE A 81 -6.86 -18.85 -0.74
CA ILE A 81 -5.90 -17.75 -0.67
C ILE A 81 -4.68 -18.05 -1.53
N TYR A 82 -4.38 -17.12 -2.41
CA TYR A 82 -3.27 -17.19 -3.35
C TYR A 82 -2.62 -15.82 -3.48
N TYR A 83 -1.36 -15.81 -3.92
CA TYR A 83 -0.62 -14.59 -4.23
C TYR A 83 -0.59 -14.43 -5.74
N ALA A 84 -1.24 -13.39 -6.27
CA ALA A 84 -1.31 -13.12 -7.69
C ALA A 84 -1.51 -11.62 -7.95
N PRO A 85 -0.61 -10.75 -7.48
CA PRO A 85 -0.74 -9.33 -7.79
C PRO A 85 -0.56 -9.12 -9.29
N ASP A 86 -1.50 -8.43 -9.91
CA ASP A 86 -1.38 -7.94 -11.28
C ASP A 86 -1.71 -6.45 -11.29
N MET A 87 -0.91 -5.67 -12.01
CA MET A 87 -1.07 -4.22 -12.08
C MET A 87 -2.00 -3.82 -13.24
N ASP A 88 -2.97 -4.66 -13.57
CA ASP A 88 -3.92 -4.47 -14.67
C ASP A 88 -4.98 -3.39 -14.39
N GLY A 89 -4.98 -2.87 -13.17
CA GLY A 89 -5.85 -1.82 -12.69
C GLY A 89 -6.85 -2.28 -11.63
N GLN A 90 -6.97 -3.58 -11.37
CA GLN A 90 -7.76 -4.14 -10.27
C GLN A 90 -6.89 -4.44 -9.03
N ALA A 91 -7.52 -4.55 -7.85
CA ALA A 91 -6.81 -4.80 -6.60
C ALA A 91 -6.76 -6.29 -6.41
N GLU A 92 -5.56 -6.83 -6.45
CA GLU A 92 -5.35 -8.27 -6.49
C GLU A 92 -4.71 -8.81 -5.21
N PRO A 93 -4.90 -10.11 -4.90
CA PRO A 93 -4.29 -10.74 -3.75
C PRO A 93 -2.76 -10.57 -3.74
N GLY A 94 -2.24 -9.96 -2.68
CA GLY A 94 -0.84 -9.58 -2.57
C GLY A 94 -0.56 -8.09 -2.76
N GLU A 95 -1.57 -7.28 -3.05
CA GLU A 95 -1.44 -5.81 -3.07
C GLU A 95 -1.85 -5.16 -1.74
N VAL A 96 -1.31 -3.98 -1.48
CA VAL A 96 -1.76 -3.09 -0.40
C VAL A 96 -2.55 -1.93 -0.99
N VAL A 97 -3.71 -1.69 -0.40
CA VAL A 97 -4.61 -0.60 -0.75
C VAL A 97 -4.97 0.23 0.48
N TRP A 98 -5.43 1.46 0.27
CA TRP A 98 -5.80 2.37 1.34
C TRP A 98 -7.32 2.54 1.38
N ILE A 99 -7.88 2.50 2.58
CA ILE A 99 -9.31 2.61 2.82
C ILE A 99 -9.58 3.69 3.87
N TRP A 100 -10.70 4.37 3.75
CA TRP A 100 -11.22 5.22 4.81
C TRP A 100 -11.91 4.34 5.84
N ALA A 101 -11.33 4.18 7.03
CA ALA A 101 -11.91 3.40 8.11
C ALA A 101 -12.44 4.31 9.23
N PRO A 102 -13.48 3.89 9.96
CA PRO A 102 -13.89 4.59 11.17
C PRO A 102 -12.72 4.79 12.14
N SER A 103 -12.71 5.95 12.80
CA SER A 103 -11.76 6.25 13.88
C SER A 103 -12.20 5.59 15.19
N ASP A 104 -11.33 5.66 16.21
CA ASP A 104 -11.57 5.10 17.54
C ASP A 104 -12.75 5.76 18.30
N GLY A 105 -13.32 6.87 17.79
CA GLY A 105 -14.44 7.57 18.39
C GLY A 105 -15.45 8.07 17.34
N PRO A 106 -16.76 8.14 17.70
CA PRO A 106 -17.84 8.47 16.76
C PRO A 106 -17.75 9.88 16.18
N GLU A 107 -17.19 10.82 16.94
CA GLU A 107 -17.00 12.22 16.53
C GLU A 107 -15.68 12.45 15.76
N CYS A 108 -14.82 11.44 15.67
CA CYS A 108 -13.54 11.57 14.99
C CYS A 108 -13.73 11.33 13.48
N PRO A 109 -13.08 12.14 12.61
CA PRO A 109 -13.14 11.91 11.18
C PRO A 109 -12.60 10.51 10.84
N PRO A 110 -13.13 9.84 9.80
CA PRO A 110 -12.55 8.61 9.28
C PRO A 110 -11.07 8.81 9.00
N ARG A 111 -10.28 7.77 9.24
CA ARG A 111 -8.84 7.79 8.99
C ARG A 111 -8.50 6.81 7.91
N GLU A 112 -7.53 7.20 7.11
CA GLU A 112 -6.96 6.28 6.15
C GLU A 112 -6.21 5.15 6.86
N ARG A 113 -6.40 3.93 6.36
CA ARG A 113 -5.75 2.72 6.85
C ARG A 113 -5.29 1.89 5.65
N ALA A 114 -4.08 1.34 5.75
CA ALA A 114 -3.59 0.35 4.80
C ALA A 114 -4.29 -0.99 5.05
N MET A 115 -4.59 -1.69 3.96
CA MET A 115 -5.25 -2.99 3.95
C MET A 115 -4.52 -3.90 2.96
N LEU A 116 -4.12 -5.09 3.41
CA LEU A 116 -3.58 -6.13 2.53
C LEU A 116 -4.76 -6.84 1.85
N VAL A 117 -4.76 -6.87 0.53
CA VAL A 117 -5.74 -7.61 -0.27
C VAL A 117 -5.40 -9.10 -0.22
N VAL A 118 -6.40 -9.91 0.14
CA VAL A 118 -6.26 -11.38 0.23
C VAL A 118 -7.27 -12.11 -0.66
N GLY A 119 -8.23 -11.38 -1.24
CA GLY A 119 -9.23 -11.93 -2.14
C GLY A 119 -10.09 -10.83 -2.73
N ARG A 120 -10.90 -11.24 -3.70
CA ARG A 120 -11.87 -10.37 -4.38
C ARG A 120 -13.13 -11.18 -4.67
N ASP A 121 -14.28 -10.51 -4.61
CA ASP A 121 -15.55 -11.01 -5.13
C ASP A 121 -16.25 -9.90 -5.93
N ARG A 122 -16.29 -10.05 -7.26
CA ARG A 122 -16.88 -9.08 -8.21
C ARG A 122 -16.36 -7.65 -8.03
N HIS A 123 -17.08 -6.80 -7.28
CA HIS A 123 -16.75 -5.39 -7.01
C HIS A 123 -16.35 -5.15 -5.55
N THR A 124 -16.12 -6.22 -4.80
CA THR A 124 -15.77 -6.21 -3.39
C THR A 124 -14.34 -6.71 -3.24
N ILE A 125 -13.53 -5.90 -2.57
CA ILE A 125 -12.18 -6.24 -2.17
C ILE A 125 -12.23 -6.80 -0.75
N ILE A 126 -11.57 -7.93 -0.57
CA ILE A 126 -11.47 -8.61 0.72
C ILE A 126 -10.04 -8.44 1.23
N GLY A 127 -9.89 -7.90 2.43
CA GLY A 127 -8.58 -7.58 2.96
C GLY A 127 -8.44 -7.66 4.47
N LEU A 128 -7.19 -7.58 4.89
CA LEU A 128 -6.75 -7.58 6.28
C LEU A 128 -6.21 -6.20 6.66
N LEU A 129 -6.60 -5.71 7.83
CA LEU A 129 -6.18 -4.39 8.31
C LEU A 129 -4.69 -4.39 8.67
N ILE A 130 -3.96 -3.37 8.21
CA ILE A 130 -2.59 -3.09 8.63
C ILE A 130 -2.58 -1.94 9.64
N SER A 131 -1.80 -2.10 10.72
CA SER A 131 -1.65 -1.11 11.79
C SER A 131 -0.18 -0.93 12.17
N PRO A 132 0.33 0.31 12.29
CA PRO A 132 1.65 0.60 12.82
C PRO A 132 1.66 0.74 14.36
N ASN A 133 0.60 0.33 15.06
CA ASN A 133 0.48 0.50 16.51
C ASN A 133 1.26 -0.60 17.26
N PRO A 134 2.30 -0.26 18.04
CA PRO A 134 3.13 -1.25 18.74
C PRO A 134 2.41 -2.05 19.82
N ARG A 135 1.22 -1.60 20.26
CA ARG A 135 0.39 -2.36 21.23
C ARG A 135 -0.10 -3.72 20.67
N HIS A 136 0.02 -3.96 19.37
CA HIS A 136 -0.31 -5.24 18.75
C HIS A 136 0.79 -6.30 18.93
N ALA A 137 1.99 -5.91 19.37
CA ALA A 137 3.08 -6.86 19.61
C ALA A 137 2.66 -7.91 20.65
N GLY A 138 2.79 -9.19 20.29
CA GLY A 138 2.45 -10.33 21.15
C GLY A 138 0.95 -10.67 21.22
N ALA A 139 0.06 -9.89 20.60
CA ALA A 139 -1.36 -10.24 20.51
C ALA A 139 -1.57 -11.35 19.48
N GLU A 140 -2.30 -12.42 19.84
CA GLU A 140 -2.50 -13.60 18.98
C GLU A 140 -3.23 -13.26 17.66
N SER A 141 -4.14 -12.30 17.70
CA SER A 141 -4.91 -11.84 16.55
C SER A 141 -4.13 -10.91 15.60
N TRP A 142 -2.87 -10.59 15.91
CA TRP A 142 -2.04 -9.70 15.13
C TRP A 142 -0.71 -10.35 14.76
N LEU A 143 -0.40 -10.38 13.47
CA LEU A 143 0.87 -10.91 12.98
C LEU A 143 1.81 -9.77 12.62
N GLU A 144 3.04 -9.87 13.10
CA GLU A 144 4.10 -8.95 12.75
C GLU A 144 4.50 -9.08 11.26
N ILE A 145 4.47 -7.96 10.53
CA ILE A 145 4.79 -7.90 9.09
C ILE A 145 6.01 -7.03 8.76
N GLY A 146 6.61 -6.34 9.73
CA GLY A 146 7.74 -5.45 9.49
C GLY A 146 7.34 -4.08 8.94
N ALA A 147 8.36 -3.27 8.64
CA ALA A 147 8.21 -2.05 7.85
C ALA A 147 8.09 -2.33 6.34
N GLY A 148 7.44 -1.42 5.62
CA GLY A 148 7.24 -1.48 4.17
C GLY A 148 6.41 -0.30 3.66
N GLU A 149 6.07 -0.32 2.36
CA GLU A 149 5.35 0.78 1.69
C GLU A 149 3.93 1.03 2.22
N TRP A 150 3.39 0.09 3.00
CA TRP A 150 2.10 0.23 3.70
C TRP A 150 2.13 1.23 4.87
N ASP A 151 3.29 1.71 5.30
CA ASP A 151 3.42 2.84 6.22
C ASP A 151 4.48 3.82 5.69
N PRO A 152 4.11 5.03 5.24
CA PRO A 152 5.06 6.02 4.69
C PRO A 152 6.13 6.45 5.68
N ALA A 153 5.85 6.33 6.98
CA ALA A 153 6.81 6.61 8.05
C ALA A 153 7.84 5.47 8.25
N GLY A 154 7.69 4.35 7.51
CA GLY A 154 8.59 3.21 7.58
C GLY A 154 8.61 2.50 8.92
N ARG A 155 7.52 2.59 9.71
CA ARG A 155 7.48 1.96 11.04
C ARG A 155 7.20 0.48 10.92
N GLN A 156 7.51 -0.22 12.00
CA GLN A 156 7.06 -1.58 12.24
C GLN A 156 5.53 -1.66 12.18
N CYS A 157 4.99 -2.64 11.45
CA CYS A 157 3.56 -2.86 11.33
C CYS A 157 3.14 -4.29 11.66
N TRP A 158 1.85 -4.43 11.93
CA TRP A 158 1.14 -5.67 12.16
C TRP A 158 -0.08 -5.76 11.26
N VAL A 159 -0.42 -6.98 10.85
CA VAL A 159 -1.66 -7.29 10.12
C VAL A 159 -2.63 -8.03 11.04
N ARG A 160 -3.90 -7.65 11.01
CA ARG A 160 -4.96 -8.28 11.79
C ARG A 160 -5.41 -9.59 11.14
N LEU A 161 -5.47 -10.68 11.89
CA LEU A 161 -5.81 -12.01 11.38
C LEU A 161 -7.21 -12.49 11.79
N ASP A 162 -7.78 -12.00 12.89
CA ASP A 162 -9.11 -12.44 13.40
C ASP A 162 -10.29 -11.75 12.71
N ARG A 163 -10.05 -10.69 11.94
CA ARG A 163 -11.06 -9.93 11.22
C ARG A 163 -10.69 -9.70 9.77
N VAL A 164 -11.70 -9.83 8.92
CA VAL A 164 -11.64 -9.53 7.49
C VAL A 164 -12.53 -8.33 7.19
N LEU A 165 -12.04 -7.48 6.31
CA LEU A 165 -12.73 -6.32 5.79
C LEU A 165 -13.26 -6.64 4.39
N GLU A 166 -14.54 -6.37 4.16
CA GLU A 166 -15.09 -6.26 2.81
C GLU A 166 -15.32 -4.80 2.49
N VAL A 167 -14.73 -4.35 1.37
CA VAL A 167 -14.77 -2.95 0.95
C VAL A 167 -15.16 -2.90 -0.52
N SER A 168 -16.10 -2.02 -0.87
CA SER A 168 -16.39 -1.73 -2.28
C SER A 168 -15.12 -1.23 -2.96
N GLU A 169 -14.84 -1.71 -4.16
CA GLU A 169 -13.70 -1.25 -4.97
C GLU A 169 -13.68 0.27 -5.17
N GLN A 170 -14.86 0.90 -5.23
CA GLN A 170 -15.00 2.36 -5.35
C GLN A 170 -14.59 3.11 -4.08
N GLY A 171 -14.60 2.44 -2.92
CA GLY A 171 -14.21 3.01 -1.62
C GLY A 171 -12.72 2.87 -1.31
N VAL A 172 -11.94 2.34 -2.25
CA VAL A 172 -10.52 2.05 -2.08
C VAL A 172 -9.67 3.07 -2.84
N ARG A 173 -8.69 3.65 -2.17
CA ARG A 173 -7.62 4.44 -2.79
C ARG A 173 -6.44 3.54 -3.08
N ARG A 174 -6.13 3.36 -4.37
CA ARG A 174 -4.97 2.57 -4.81
C ARG A 174 -3.72 3.44 -4.87
N GLN A 175 -2.71 3.08 -4.09
CA GLN A 175 -1.33 3.52 -4.30
C GLN A 175 -0.43 2.39 -4.82
N GLY A 176 -0.99 1.18 -5.04
CA GLY A 176 -0.35 0.11 -5.80
C GLY A 176 0.93 -0.44 -5.16
N ALA A 177 0.99 -0.50 -3.83
CA ALA A 177 2.14 -1.06 -3.14
C ALA A 177 2.05 -2.60 -3.15
N LEU A 178 3.09 -3.26 -3.65
CA LEU A 178 3.18 -4.71 -3.67
C LEU A 178 3.61 -5.24 -2.30
N PHE A 179 2.89 -6.25 -1.79
CA PHE A 179 3.27 -6.92 -0.56
C PHE A 179 4.30 -8.01 -0.84
N PRO A 180 5.40 -8.12 -0.08
CA PRO A 180 6.40 -9.16 -0.34
C PRO A 180 5.82 -10.57 -0.23
N GLN A 181 5.94 -11.38 -1.29
CA GLN A 181 5.39 -12.74 -1.38
C GLN A 181 5.74 -13.61 -0.15
N ARG A 182 6.99 -13.62 0.30
CA ARG A 182 7.40 -14.39 1.49
C ARG A 182 6.65 -13.98 2.77
N ARG A 183 6.27 -12.71 2.90
CA ARG A 183 5.47 -12.23 4.04
C ARG A 183 4.01 -12.59 3.86
N PHE A 184 3.51 -12.55 2.62
CA PHE A 184 2.17 -13.03 2.28
C PHE A 184 2.01 -14.52 2.61
N ASP A 185 2.98 -15.36 2.25
CA ASP A 185 2.94 -16.80 2.52
C ASP A 185 2.85 -17.12 4.02
N ARG A 186 3.48 -16.31 4.87
CA ARG A 186 3.35 -16.42 6.34
C ARG A 186 1.92 -16.12 6.81
N ILE A 187 1.29 -15.10 6.22
CA ILE A 187 -0.11 -14.75 6.49
C ILE A 187 -1.02 -15.88 6.02
N ALA A 188 -0.87 -16.34 4.77
CA ALA A 188 -1.63 -17.43 4.21
C ALA A 188 -1.50 -18.71 5.05
N THR A 189 -0.30 -19.07 5.49
CA THR A 189 -0.07 -20.22 6.38
C THR A 189 -0.84 -20.08 7.70
N ARG A 190 -0.84 -18.90 8.31
CA ARG A 190 -1.62 -18.66 9.55
C ARG A 190 -3.13 -18.74 9.31
N LEU A 191 -3.61 -18.19 8.20
CA LEU A 191 -5.03 -18.27 7.82
C LEU A 191 -5.49 -19.72 7.62
N ARG A 192 -4.68 -20.53 6.94
CA ARG A 192 -4.98 -21.96 6.73
C ARG A 192 -5.01 -22.73 8.06
N ASN A 193 -4.00 -22.53 8.90
CA ASN A 193 -3.85 -23.30 10.13
C ASN A 193 -4.88 -22.94 11.22
N HIS A 194 -5.29 -21.67 11.31
CA HIS A 194 -6.08 -21.19 12.44
C HIS A 194 -7.49 -20.72 12.07
N TYR A 195 -7.76 -20.47 10.80
CA TYR A 195 -9.04 -19.90 10.36
C TYR A 195 -9.73 -20.70 9.25
N HIS A 196 -9.20 -21.90 8.94
CA HIS A 196 -9.73 -22.83 7.93
C HIS A 196 -9.77 -22.30 6.50
N TRP A 197 -8.91 -21.33 6.15
CA TRP A 197 -8.74 -20.89 4.76
C TRP A 197 -8.02 -22.00 3.97
N GLY A 198 -8.22 -22.08 2.66
CA GLY A 198 -7.67 -23.19 1.86
C GLY A 198 -7.84 -22.98 0.38
#